data_AF-A0A2W1A7S8-F1
#
_entry.id   AF-A0A2W1A7S8-F1
#
_cell.length_a   1.000
_cell.length_b   1.000
_cell.length_c   1.000
_cell.angle_alpha   90.00
_cell.angle_beta   90.00
_cell.angle_gamma   90.00
#
_symmetry.space_group_name_H-M   'P 1'
#
loop_
_entity.id
_entity.type
_entity.pdbx_description
1 polymer ?
#
loop_
_entity_poly.entity_id
_entity_poly.type
_entity_poly.pdbx_seq_one_letter_code
_entity_poly.pdbx_strand_id
1 'polypeptide(L)'
;MNQRALVRRLLLLAIAIGVVLLAVRPGELGAQNATAVSLEAGWNNVAYGGETLLVDDALTIARPSIESVWQWRAGVQEWVVAFINSDAPDSLQSLATGTAYWIRATQAVHWQWRAQIRFQSAQLAIDREAAATLTIEIELADTPTHRACGLMFREQLPDDSGMLFLFPADTGGGFWMRNTLIPLSIAFIGADGRIQEIRDMQPLDETSVRPADAYRWALEVNQGWFAANTIAVGDRVRLTGS
;
A
#
# COMPACT_ATOMS: atom_id res chain seq x y z
N MET A 1 61.43 2.07 -1.15
CA MET A 1 60.34 1.85 -0.17
C MET A 1 59.06 2.41 -0.79
N ASN A 2 58.03 1.58 -0.91
CA ASN A 2 57.02 1.63 -1.98
C ASN A 2 55.83 2.57 -1.64
N GLN A 3 55.42 3.45 -2.56
CA GLN A 3 54.28 4.38 -2.40
C GLN A 3 52.89 3.69 -2.33
N ARG A 4 52.84 2.36 -2.32
CA ARG A 4 51.62 1.55 -2.15
C ARG A 4 51.23 1.27 -0.70
N ALA A 5 51.96 1.79 0.29
CA ALA A 5 51.70 1.55 1.71
C ALA A 5 50.99 2.71 2.45
N LEU A 6 50.69 3.83 1.78
CA LEU A 6 50.22 5.06 2.45
C LEU A 6 48.69 5.28 2.45
N VAL A 7 47.89 4.34 1.92
CA VAL A 7 46.42 4.50 1.80
C VAL A 7 45.64 3.79 2.92
N ARG A 8 46.30 3.07 3.83
CA ARG A 8 45.65 2.53 5.05
C ARG A 8 45.68 3.56 6.18
N ARG A 9 44.96 4.67 6.03
CA ARG A 9 44.51 5.47 7.18
C ARG A 9 43.07 5.07 7.47
N LEU A 10 42.92 4.18 8.45
CA LEU A 10 41.67 3.91 9.15
C LEU A 10 41.11 5.24 9.67
N LEU A 11 40.13 5.81 8.98
CA LEU A 11 39.11 6.60 9.64
C LEU A 11 38.16 5.61 10.32
N LEU A 12 38.49 5.27 11.57
CA LEU A 12 37.48 4.79 12.52
C LEU A 12 36.54 5.96 12.78
N LEU A 13 35.59 6.17 11.86
CA LEU A 13 34.40 6.93 12.18
C LEU A 13 33.63 6.05 13.16
N ALA A 14 33.70 6.39 14.44
CA ALA A 14 32.77 5.87 15.42
C ALA A 14 31.38 6.39 15.05
N ILE A 15 30.75 5.76 14.06
CA ILE A 15 29.32 5.87 13.86
C ILE A 15 28.74 5.27 15.14
N ALA A 16 27.97 6.04 15.89
CA ALA A 16 27.13 5.47 16.93
C ALA A 16 26.23 4.46 16.23
N ILE A 17 26.59 3.18 16.30
CA ILE A 17 25.86 2.09 15.68
C ILE A 17 24.61 1.92 16.55
N GLY A 18 23.53 2.61 16.17
CA GLY A 18 22.21 2.13 16.49
C GLY A 18 22.05 0.80 15.76
N VAL A 19 22.38 -0.31 16.43
CA VAL A 19 21.89 -1.61 15.98
C VAL A 19 20.40 -1.60 16.25
N VAL A 20 19.62 -1.07 15.31
CA VAL A 20 18.20 -1.39 15.26
C VAL A 20 18.15 -2.83 14.75
N LEU A 21 18.22 -3.77 15.69
CA LEU A 21 17.72 -5.10 15.42
C LEU A 21 16.23 -4.92 15.14
N LEU A 22 15.80 -5.18 13.91
CA LEU A 22 14.49 -5.80 13.69
C LEU A 22 14.54 -7.18 14.36
N ALA A 23 14.53 -7.21 15.70
CA ALA A 23 14.46 -8.43 16.47
C ALA A 23 13.03 -8.94 16.39
N VAL A 24 12.74 -9.68 15.32
CA VAL A 24 11.87 -10.84 15.44
C VAL A 24 12.56 -11.75 16.45
N ARG A 25 12.00 -11.86 17.66
CA ARG A 25 12.52 -12.81 18.65
C ARG A 25 12.34 -14.23 18.06
N PRO A 26 13.41 -14.99 17.82
CA PRO A 26 13.27 -16.36 17.34
C PRO A 26 12.82 -17.21 18.54
N GLY A 27 11.59 -17.71 18.51
CA GLY A 27 11.09 -18.51 19.62
C GLY A 27 9.63 -18.94 19.58
N GLU A 28 8.78 -18.37 18.72
CA GLU A 28 7.41 -18.85 18.56
C GLU A 28 7.06 -18.96 17.06
N LEU A 29 7.00 -20.20 16.60
CA LEU A 29 6.50 -20.60 15.29
C LEU A 29 5.02 -20.21 15.18
N GLY A 30 4.77 -19.11 14.49
CA GLY A 30 3.47 -18.62 14.06
C GLY A 30 3.71 -17.33 13.27
N ALA A 31 3.17 -17.24 12.05
CA ALA A 31 3.39 -16.15 11.10
C ALA A 31 3.47 -14.75 11.77
N GLN A 32 4.65 -14.13 11.76
CA GLN A 32 4.88 -12.86 12.47
C GLN A 32 4.71 -11.65 11.54
N ASN A 33 3.54 -11.01 11.67
CA ASN A 33 3.20 -9.72 11.10
C ASN A 33 4.01 -8.62 11.81
N ALA A 34 4.98 -8.01 11.13
CA ALA A 34 5.66 -6.82 11.64
C ALA A 34 4.69 -5.62 11.60
N THR A 35 4.21 -5.17 12.76
CA THR A 35 3.23 -4.07 12.90
C THR A 35 3.88 -2.71 13.14
N ALA A 36 5.18 -2.54 12.93
CA ALA A 36 5.86 -1.26 13.11
C ALA A 36 7.21 -1.24 12.39
N VAL A 37 7.65 -0.03 12.03
CA VAL A 37 8.97 0.31 11.52
C VAL A 37 9.47 1.49 12.33
N SER A 38 10.64 1.35 12.95
CA SER A 38 11.31 2.46 13.63
C SER A 38 12.69 2.67 13.02
N LEU A 39 12.95 3.90 12.59
CA LEU A 39 14.25 4.39 12.19
C LEU A 39 14.66 5.47 13.20
N GLU A 40 15.88 5.39 13.70
CA GLU A 40 16.49 6.46 14.47
C GLU A 40 17.05 7.52 13.52
N ALA A 41 17.23 8.75 14.02
CA ALA A 41 18.00 9.75 13.30
C ALA A 41 19.45 9.23 13.12
N GLY A 42 19.96 9.28 11.89
CA GLY A 42 21.26 8.72 11.53
C GLY A 42 21.16 7.38 10.81
N TRP A 43 22.14 6.49 11.05
CA TRP A 43 22.28 5.24 10.31
C TRP A 43 21.50 4.10 10.97
N ASN A 44 20.67 3.44 10.17
CA ASN A 44 19.85 2.30 10.56
C ASN A 44 20.26 1.07 9.75
N ASN A 45 20.50 -0.06 10.42
CA ASN A 45 20.73 -1.34 9.76
C ASN A 45 19.43 -2.13 9.71
N VAL A 46 18.94 -2.41 8.50
CA VAL A 46 17.62 -2.99 8.27
C VAL A 46 17.81 -4.33 7.54
N ALA A 47 17.49 -5.43 8.23
CA ALA A 47 17.35 -6.74 7.59
C ALA A 47 15.89 -6.93 7.21
N TYR A 48 15.60 -6.98 5.90
CA TYR A 48 14.23 -7.04 5.39
C TYR A 48 13.81 -8.51 5.19
N GLY A 49 12.76 -8.95 5.91
CA GLY A 49 12.24 -10.32 5.85
C GLY A 49 10.73 -10.45 6.04
N GLY A 50 9.97 -9.35 5.99
CA GLY A 50 8.51 -9.32 6.20
C GLY A 50 7.72 -9.06 4.91
N GLU A 51 6.39 -9.09 5.00
CA GLU A 51 5.47 -8.79 3.88
C GLU A 51 5.70 -7.37 3.33
N THR A 52 5.70 -7.24 1.99
CA THR A 52 6.17 -6.05 1.28
C THR A 52 5.32 -4.80 1.52
N LEU A 53 4.00 -4.90 1.65
CA LEU A 53 3.16 -3.71 1.76
C LEU A 53 3.28 -2.93 3.07
N LEU A 54 3.41 -3.61 4.21
CA LEU A 54 3.53 -2.92 5.51
C LEU A 54 4.82 -2.10 5.55
N VAL A 55 5.84 -2.59 4.87
CA VAL A 55 7.12 -1.91 4.71
C VAL A 55 7.02 -0.81 3.65
N ASP A 56 6.29 -1.02 2.55
CA ASP A 56 6.06 -0.01 1.52
C ASP A 56 5.39 1.26 2.07
N ASP A 57 4.34 1.11 2.88
CA ASP A 57 3.64 2.23 3.53
C ASP A 57 4.53 2.95 4.54
N ALA A 58 5.21 2.18 5.39
CA ALA A 58 6.14 2.73 6.37
C ALA A 58 7.29 3.49 5.72
N LEU A 59 7.84 2.95 4.63
CA LEU A 59 8.93 3.57 3.87
C LEU A 59 8.45 4.78 3.06
N THR A 60 7.22 4.76 2.56
CA THR A 60 6.61 5.94 1.92
C THR A 60 6.49 7.09 2.91
N ILE A 61 6.06 6.82 4.15
CA ILE A 61 6.00 7.82 5.23
C ILE A 61 7.40 8.25 5.66
N ALA A 62 8.36 7.32 5.70
CA ALA A 62 9.74 7.62 6.04
C ALA A 62 10.47 8.40 4.93
N ARG A 63 10.01 8.35 3.67
CA ARG A 63 10.70 8.90 2.49
C ARG A 63 11.20 10.34 2.68
N PRO A 64 10.40 11.30 3.19
CA PRO A 64 10.87 12.68 3.36
C PRO A 64 12.03 12.81 4.36
N SER A 65 12.20 11.80 5.21
CA SER A 65 13.24 11.72 6.22
C SER A 65 14.43 10.86 5.79
N ILE A 66 14.41 10.19 4.64
CA ILE A 66 15.50 9.32 4.18
C ILE A 66 16.44 10.09 3.26
N GLU A 67 17.72 10.09 3.61
CA GLU A 67 18.78 10.77 2.85
C GLU A 67 19.49 9.83 1.87
N SER A 68 19.75 8.58 2.28
CA SER A 68 20.43 7.60 1.44
C SER A 68 20.14 6.17 1.88
N VAL A 69 20.16 5.24 0.91
CA VAL A 69 20.05 3.80 1.17
C VAL A 69 21.19 3.06 0.50
N TRP A 70 21.76 2.09 1.21
CA TRP A 70 22.81 1.20 0.74
C TRP A 70 22.34 -0.24 0.87
N GLN A 71 22.66 -1.07 -0.12
CA GLN A 71 22.25 -2.46 -0.19
C GLN A 71 23.46 -3.38 -0.11
N TRP A 72 23.34 -4.46 0.66
CA TRP A 72 24.33 -5.53 0.66
C TRP A 72 24.20 -6.41 -0.58
N ARG A 73 25.29 -6.61 -1.32
CA ARG A 73 25.34 -7.57 -2.43
C ARG A 73 26.14 -8.80 -2.04
N ALA A 74 25.45 -9.87 -1.67
CA ALA A 74 26.07 -11.12 -1.24
C ALA A 74 27.02 -11.73 -2.28
N GLY A 75 26.73 -11.59 -3.58
CA GLY A 75 27.59 -12.14 -4.63
C GLY A 75 28.98 -11.49 -4.74
N VAL A 76 29.11 -10.24 -4.32
CA VAL A 76 30.39 -9.49 -4.34
C VAL A 76 30.88 -9.10 -2.96
N GLN A 77 30.12 -9.41 -1.90
CA GLN A 77 30.45 -9.09 -0.50
C GLN A 77 30.71 -7.59 -0.28
N GLU A 78 29.92 -6.73 -0.93
CA GLU A 78 30.08 -5.27 -0.89
C GLU A 78 28.75 -4.57 -0.62
N TRP A 79 28.86 -3.40 0.02
CA TRP A 79 27.77 -2.44 0.13
C TRP A 79 27.78 -1.52 -1.09
N VAL A 80 26.65 -1.44 -1.77
CA VAL A 80 26.46 -0.53 -2.91
C VAL A 80 25.42 0.51 -2.58
N VAL A 81 25.60 1.72 -3.07
CA VAL A 81 24.57 2.76 -3.00
C VAL A 81 23.37 2.28 -3.79
N ALA A 82 22.22 2.16 -3.12
CA ALA A 82 20.95 1.92 -3.78
C ALA A 82 20.36 3.25 -4.30
N PHE A 83 20.39 4.30 -3.49
CA PHE A 83 20.09 5.69 -3.92
C PHE A 83 20.54 6.76 -2.89
N ILE A 84 20.60 8.02 -3.34
CA ILE A 84 20.91 9.24 -2.57
C ILE A 84 20.01 10.40 -3.04
N ASN A 85 19.35 11.13 -2.13
CA ASN A 85 18.57 12.35 -2.42
C ASN A 85 17.56 12.24 -3.59
N SER A 86 17.41 13.26 -4.46
CA SER A 86 16.40 13.40 -5.53
C SER A 86 16.44 12.33 -6.62
N ASP A 87 17.46 11.47 -6.59
CA ASP A 87 17.58 10.28 -7.43
C ASP A 87 16.98 9.05 -6.74
N ALA A 88 16.35 9.21 -5.56
CA ALA A 88 15.58 8.17 -4.92
C ALA A 88 14.53 7.68 -5.92
N PRO A 89 14.64 6.45 -6.44
CA PRO A 89 13.59 5.91 -7.28
C PRO A 89 12.28 6.05 -6.49
N ASP A 90 11.19 6.32 -7.19
CA ASP A 90 9.88 6.41 -6.54
C ASP A 90 9.53 5.14 -5.74
N SER A 91 10.27 4.05 -5.91
CA SER A 91 10.11 2.80 -5.18
C SER A 91 11.23 2.54 -4.16
N LEU A 92 11.09 3.10 -2.95
CA LEU A 92 11.51 2.36 -1.73
C LEU A 92 10.79 0.99 -1.62
N GLN A 93 9.77 0.80 -2.44
CA GLN A 93 8.96 -0.40 -2.63
C GLN A 93 9.69 -1.55 -3.36
N SER A 94 10.90 -1.30 -3.89
CA SER A 94 11.68 -2.30 -4.64
C SER A 94 12.83 -2.91 -3.84
N LEU A 95 12.86 -2.71 -2.51
CA LEU A 95 13.85 -3.37 -1.66
C LEU A 95 13.60 -4.88 -1.70
N ALA A 96 14.57 -5.64 -2.21
CA ALA A 96 14.51 -7.09 -2.29
C ALA A 96 14.45 -7.74 -0.90
N THR A 97 13.45 -8.60 -0.70
CA THR A 97 13.30 -9.47 0.49
C THR A 97 14.54 -10.33 0.71
N GLY A 98 14.91 -10.55 1.97
CA GLY A 98 16.10 -11.32 2.34
C GLY A 98 17.42 -10.56 2.19
N THR A 99 17.37 -9.25 1.92
CA THR A 99 18.57 -8.41 1.76
C THR A 99 18.74 -7.46 2.95
N ALA A 100 20.00 -7.18 3.29
CA ALA A 100 20.35 -6.19 4.31
C ALA A 100 20.57 -4.80 3.69
N TYR A 101 20.08 -3.77 4.38
CA TYR A 101 20.16 -2.38 3.97
C TYR A 101 20.73 -1.49 5.07
N TRP A 102 21.46 -0.44 4.68
CA TRP A 102 21.77 0.69 5.54
C TRP A 102 20.99 1.91 5.07
N ILE A 103 20.14 2.44 5.95
CA ILE A 103 19.28 3.58 5.69
C ILE A 103 19.73 4.75 6.56
N ARG A 104 20.08 5.88 5.94
CA ARG A 104 20.35 7.12 6.66
C ARG A 104 19.08 7.95 6.72
N ALA A 105 18.57 8.17 7.93
CA ALA A 105 17.44 9.06 8.18
C ALA A 105 17.93 10.40 8.75
N THR A 106 17.36 11.52 8.30
CA THR A 106 17.66 12.87 8.79
C THR A 106 17.01 13.15 10.15
N GLN A 107 15.95 12.41 10.48
CA GLN A 107 15.23 12.47 11.75
C GLN A 107 14.68 11.08 12.10
N ALA A 108 14.36 10.87 13.37
CA ALA A 108 13.73 9.63 13.80
C ALA A 108 12.35 9.48 13.14
N VAL A 109 12.06 8.27 12.65
CA VAL A 109 10.78 7.89 12.06
C VAL A 109 10.24 6.73 12.87
N HIS A 110 9.15 6.96 13.60
CA HIS A 110 8.39 5.91 14.22
C HIS A 110 7.09 5.73 13.46
N TRP A 111 7.04 4.67 12.69
CA TRP A 111 5.81 4.21 12.08
C TRP A 111 5.34 2.98 12.85
N GLN A 112 4.10 3.01 13.28
CA GLN A 112 3.41 1.82 13.72
C GLN A 112 2.32 1.60 12.69
N TRP A 113 2.17 0.36 12.24
CA TRP A 113 0.92 -0.09 11.65
C TRP A 113 -0.14 0.26 12.67
N ARG A 114 -0.93 1.28 12.36
CA ARG A 114 -2.04 1.65 13.21
C ARG A 114 -2.91 0.41 13.23
N ALA A 115 -3.11 -0.15 14.42
CA ALA A 115 -4.08 -1.20 14.64
C ALA A 115 -5.35 -0.86 13.85
N GLN A 116 -5.57 -1.60 12.76
CA GLN A 116 -6.66 -1.48 11.79
C GLN A 116 -6.74 -0.09 11.13
N ILE A 117 -6.45 0.02 9.83
CA ILE A 117 -7.08 1.09 9.03
C ILE A 117 -8.58 0.93 9.26
N ARG A 118 -9.17 1.91 9.95
CA ARG A 118 -10.60 1.92 10.24
C ARG A 118 -11.25 2.77 9.19
N PHE A 119 -11.96 2.09 8.31
CA PHE A 119 -12.85 2.76 7.39
C PHE A 119 -14.11 3.17 8.16
N GLN A 120 -14.64 4.34 7.83
CA GLN A 120 -15.98 4.69 8.26
C GLN A 120 -16.97 3.86 7.46
N SER A 121 -17.96 3.28 8.13
CA SER A 121 -19.07 2.63 7.44
C SER A 121 -20.16 3.63 7.07
N ALA A 122 -20.79 3.42 5.94
CA ALA A 122 -21.96 4.16 5.47
C ALA A 122 -22.94 3.22 4.77
N GLN A 123 -24.14 3.72 4.49
CA GLN A 123 -25.08 3.03 3.61
C GLN A 123 -25.05 3.68 2.23
N LEU A 124 -24.94 2.87 1.18
CA LEU A 124 -25.04 3.30 -0.20
C LEU A 124 -26.35 2.82 -0.78
N ALA A 125 -27.20 3.74 -1.25
CA ALA A 125 -28.38 3.41 -2.02
C ALA A 125 -28.05 3.38 -3.51
N ILE A 126 -28.58 2.38 -4.20
CA ILE A 126 -28.41 2.15 -5.63
C ILE A 126 -29.81 2.13 -6.27
N ASP A 127 -30.11 3.19 -7.00
CA ASP A 127 -31.34 3.34 -7.76
C ASP A 127 -31.20 2.59 -9.09
N ARG A 128 -31.90 1.45 -9.18
CA ARG A 128 -31.91 0.55 -10.34
C ARG A 128 -33.05 0.92 -11.28
N GLU A 129 -32.81 0.97 -12.58
CA GLU A 129 -33.84 1.40 -13.54
C GLU A 129 -35.08 0.48 -13.56
N ALA A 130 -34.87 -0.84 -13.46
CA ALA A 130 -35.93 -1.85 -13.59
C ALA A 130 -36.30 -2.53 -12.26
N ALA A 131 -35.83 -2.02 -11.12
CA ALA A 131 -36.03 -2.64 -9.81
C ALA A 131 -36.12 -1.61 -8.68
N ALA A 132 -36.54 -2.05 -7.50
CA ALA A 132 -36.54 -1.17 -6.33
C ALA A 132 -35.12 -0.70 -5.99
N THR A 133 -34.97 0.46 -5.35
CA THR A 133 -33.69 0.90 -4.79
C THR A 133 -33.14 -0.18 -3.84
N LEU A 134 -31.87 -0.52 -4.01
CA LEU A 134 -31.14 -1.45 -3.15
C LEU A 134 -30.19 -0.66 -2.24
N THR A 135 -29.99 -1.13 -1.01
CA THR A 135 -29.02 -0.55 -0.08
C THR A 135 -27.95 -1.57 0.25
N ILE A 136 -26.69 -1.13 0.27
CA ILE A 136 -25.53 -1.93 0.63
C ILE A 136 -24.71 -1.21 1.69
N GLU A 137 -24.20 -1.96 2.68
CA GLU A 137 -23.26 -1.43 3.66
C GLU A 137 -21.89 -1.25 2.99
N ILE A 138 -21.26 -0.10 3.18
CA ILE A 138 -19.98 0.18 2.56
C ILE A 138 -19.00 0.74 3.57
N GLU A 139 -17.72 0.48 3.33
CA GLU A 139 -16.61 1.18 3.95
C GLU A 139 -16.10 2.31 3.04
N LEU A 140 -15.73 3.45 3.63
CA LEU A 140 -15.33 4.65 2.90
C LEU A 140 -13.80 4.76 2.76
N ALA A 141 -13.33 4.72 1.52
CA ALA A 141 -11.95 5.04 1.15
C ALA A 141 -11.82 6.48 0.62
N ASP A 142 -11.86 7.43 1.55
CA ASP A 142 -11.93 8.88 1.31
C ASP A 142 -10.57 9.61 1.42
N THR A 143 -9.60 9.02 2.11
CA THR A 143 -8.23 9.53 2.20
C THR A 143 -7.29 8.83 1.20
N PRO A 144 -6.16 9.46 0.81
CA PRO A 144 -5.16 8.78 -0.03
C PRO A 144 -4.70 7.45 0.56
N THR A 145 -4.51 7.39 1.88
CA THR A 145 -4.12 6.16 2.60
C THR A 145 -5.21 5.10 2.54
N HIS A 146 -6.47 5.46 2.76
CA HIS A 146 -7.58 4.50 2.66
C HIS A 146 -7.71 3.95 1.23
N ARG A 147 -7.58 4.81 0.21
CA ARG A 147 -7.63 4.39 -1.19
C ARG A 147 -6.44 3.50 -1.60
N ALA A 148 -5.25 3.77 -1.08
CA ALA A 148 -4.08 2.95 -1.35
C ALA A 148 -4.20 1.55 -0.72
N CYS A 149 -4.80 1.45 0.48
CA CYS A 149 -5.02 0.18 1.17
C CYS A 149 -6.15 -0.65 0.53
N GLY A 150 -7.28 -0.02 0.19
CA GLY A 150 -8.43 -0.75 -0.32
C GLY A 150 -8.85 -1.94 0.56
N LEU A 151 -9.16 -3.07 -0.09
CA LEU A 151 -9.55 -4.34 0.54
C LEU A 151 -8.37 -5.33 0.71
N MET A 152 -7.12 -4.85 0.70
CA MET A 152 -5.93 -5.71 0.85
C MET A 152 -5.98 -6.55 2.14
N PHE A 153 -5.43 -7.77 2.06
CA PHE A 153 -5.28 -8.74 3.15
C PHE A 153 -6.57 -9.27 3.78
N ARG A 154 -7.73 -8.92 3.25
CA ARG A 154 -8.99 -9.49 3.70
C ARG A 154 -9.18 -10.89 3.12
N GLU A 155 -9.47 -11.85 3.99
CA GLU A 155 -9.78 -13.23 3.59
C GLU A 155 -11.24 -13.37 3.11
N GLN A 156 -12.12 -12.45 3.53
CA GLN A 156 -13.53 -12.45 3.19
C GLN A 156 -14.11 -11.03 3.20
N LEU A 157 -15.16 -10.82 2.40
CA LEU A 157 -16.04 -9.65 2.42
C LEU A 157 -17.47 -10.17 2.54
N PRO A 158 -18.30 -9.67 3.47
CA PRO A 158 -19.71 -10.08 3.56
C PRO A 158 -20.46 -9.83 2.24
N ASP A 159 -21.46 -10.66 1.95
CA ASP A 159 -22.18 -10.63 0.66
C ASP A 159 -22.83 -9.26 0.39
N ASP A 160 -23.42 -8.62 1.40
CA ASP A 160 -24.04 -7.31 1.31
C ASP A 160 -23.13 -6.19 1.82
N SER A 161 -21.86 -6.26 1.44
CA SER A 161 -20.86 -5.26 1.81
C SER A 161 -19.92 -4.89 0.67
N GLY A 162 -19.39 -3.68 0.71
CA GLY A 162 -18.43 -3.19 -0.27
C GLY A 162 -17.52 -2.10 0.26
N MET A 163 -16.67 -1.58 -0.61
CA MET A 163 -15.85 -0.40 -0.33
C MET A 163 -16.09 0.66 -1.39
N LEU A 164 -16.40 1.89 -0.96
CA LEU A 164 -16.57 3.03 -1.83
C LEU A 164 -15.34 3.94 -1.76
N PHE A 165 -14.65 4.06 -2.89
CA PHE A 165 -13.53 4.96 -3.08
C PHE A 165 -14.05 6.33 -3.50
N LEU A 166 -13.75 7.35 -2.69
CA LEU A 166 -14.18 8.73 -2.93
C LEU A 166 -12.98 9.58 -3.35
N PHE A 167 -13.04 10.18 -4.55
CA PHE A 167 -11.99 11.07 -5.05
C PHE A 167 -12.39 12.54 -4.93
N PRO A 168 -11.47 13.44 -4.55
CA PRO A 168 -11.76 14.87 -4.39
C PRO A 168 -11.95 15.60 -5.75
N ALA A 169 -11.50 15.00 -6.84
CA ALA A 169 -11.62 15.47 -8.22
C ALA A 169 -11.89 14.26 -9.14
N ASP A 170 -12.39 14.51 -10.36
CA ASP A 170 -12.51 13.46 -11.37
C ASP A 170 -11.12 12.91 -11.71
N THR A 171 -11.05 11.61 -11.93
CA THR A 171 -9.78 10.89 -12.12
C THR A 171 -9.90 9.85 -13.24
N GLY A 172 -8.78 9.61 -13.93
CA GLY A 172 -8.59 8.47 -14.83
C GLY A 172 -7.64 7.42 -14.22
N GLY A 173 -7.55 7.41 -12.88
CA GLY A 173 -6.75 6.46 -12.12
C GLY A 173 -7.16 5.01 -12.38
N GLY A 174 -6.24 4.09 -12.13
CA GLY A 174 -6.51 2.66 -12.23
C GLY A 174 -6.51 1.99 -10.87
N PHE A 175 -7.19 0.86 -10.81
CA PHE A 175 -7.17 -0.08 -9.69
C PHE A 175 -6.31 -1.28 -10.04
N TRP A 176 -5.92 -2.04 -9.00
CA TRP A 176 -5.16 -3.27 -9.09
C TRP A 176 -5.51 -4.14 -7.88
N MET A 177 -5.15 -5.41 -7.91
CA MET A 177 -5.49 -6.38 -6.86
C MET A 177 -4.27 -6.80 -6.04
N ARG A 178 -3.23 -5.96 -5.99
CA ARG A 178 -2.00 -6.19 -5.22
C ARG A 178 -2.35 -6.51 -3.76
N ASN A 179 -2.09 -7.74 -3.31
CA ASN A 179 -2.44 -8.26 -1.97
C ASN A 179 -3.94 -8.29 -1.62
N THR A 180 -4.83 -8.20 -2.61
CA THR A 180 -6.26 -8.46 -2.43
C THR A 180 -6.52 -9.95 -2.68
N LEU A 181 -6.98 -10.67 -1.65
CA LEU A 181 -7.13 -12.14 -1.66
C LEU A 181 -8.50 -12.59 -2.18
N ILE A 182 -9.50 -11.71 -2.08
CA ILE A 182 -10.88 -11.97 -2.50
C ILE A 182 -11.10 -11.50 -3.95
N PRO A 183 -11.85 -12.26 -4.78
CA PRO A 183 -12.21 -11.80 -6.11
C PRO A 183 -13.26 -10.69 -6.01
N LEU A 184 -13.06 -9.61 -6.77
CA LEU A 184 -13.91 -8.41 -6.70
C LEU A 184 -14.46 -8.02 -8.07
N SER A 185 -15.61 -7.38 -8.07
CA SER A 185 -16.07 -6.54 -9.18
C SER A 185 -15.98 -5.07 -8.75
N ILE A 186 -15.58 -4.19 -9.66
CA ILE A 186 -15.53 -2.74 -9.47
C ILE A 186 -16.50 -2.04 -10.41
N ALA A 187 -17.30 -1.12 -9.87
CA ALA A 187 -18.10 -0.18 -10.65
C ALA A 187 -17.44 1.21 -10.61
N PHE A 188 -17.11 1.77 -11.78
CA PHE A 188 -16.64 3.14 -11.94
C PHE A 188 -17.84 4.07 -12.09
N ILE A 189 -17.87 5.13 -11.27
CA ILE A 189 -19.05 5.98 -11.08
C ILE A 189 -18.68 7.44 -11.33
N GLY A 190 -19.45 8.10 -12.20
CA GLY A 190 -19.27 9.51 -12.54
C GLY A 190 -19.61 10.46 -11.39
N ALA A 191 -19.28 11.75 -11.56
CA ALA A 191 -19.58 12.79 -10.56
C ALA A 191 -21.07 13.00 -10.29
N ASP A 192 -21.94 12.57 -11.21
CA ASP A 192 -23.39 12.60 -11.06
C ASP A 192 -23.96 11.31 -10.40
N GLY A 193 -23.09 10.42 -9.93
CA GLY A 193 -23.45 9.16 -9.29
C GLY A 193 -23.86 8.05 -10.25
N ARG A 194 -23.78 8.23 -11.58
CA ARG A 194 -24.09 7.15 -12.53
C ARG A 194 -22.94 6.16 -12.65
N ILE A 195 -23.25 4.87 -12.64
CA ILE A 195 -22.32 3.80 -13.02
C ILE A 195 -22.02 3.93 -14.51
N GLN A 196 -20.75 4.13 -14.85
CA GLN A 196 -20.26 4.27 -16.22
C GLN A 196 -19.72 2.94 -16.76
N GLU A 197 -19.08 2.16 -15.91
CA GLU A 197 -18.43 0.91 -16.31
C GLU A 197 -18.36 -0.06 -15.12
N ILE A 198 -18.48 -1.37 -15.38
CA ILE A 198 -18.30 -2.44 -14.38
C ILE A 198 -17.24 -3.42 -14.90
N ARG A 199 -16.30 -3.80 -14.04
CA ARG A 199 -15.20 -4.71 -14.39
C ARG A 199 -14.99 -5.74 -13.29
N ASP A 200 -14.66 -6.96 -13.69
CA ASP A 200 -14.22 -8.01 -12.78
C ASP A 200 -12.69 -7.95 -12.62
N MET A 201 -12.22 -8.25 -11.41
CA MET A 201 -10.80 -8.19 -11.04
C MET A 201 -10.38 -9.46 -10.31
N GLN A 202 -9.21 -9.99 -10.67
CA GLN A 202 -8.71 -11.26 -10.14
C GLN A 202 -7.77 -11.04 -8.95
N PRO A 203 -7.85 -11.87 -7.88
CA PRO A 203 -6.96 -11.75 -6.73
C PRO A 203 -5.49 -11.71 -7.12
N LEU A 204 -4.71 -10.86 -6.44
CA LEU A 204 -3.26 -10.70 -6.62
C LEU A 204 -2.80 -10.22 -8.01
N ASP A 205 -3.72 -9.88 -8.92
CA ASP A 205 -3.38 -9.33 -10.24
C ASP A 205 -3.01 -7.84 -10.14
N GLU A 206 -1.75 -7.51 -10.41
CA GLU A 206 -1.26 -6.13 -10.40
C GLU A 206 -1.52 -5.37 -11.71
N THR A 207 -2.16 -6.02 -12.70
CA THR A 207 -2.53 -5.37 -13.96
C THR A 207 -3.53 -4.24 -13.68
N SER A 208 -3.18 -3.03 -14.11
CA SER A 208 -4.00 -1.86 -13.82
C SER A 208 -5.30 -1.86 -14.62
N VAL A 209 -6.43 -1.91 -13.91
CA VAL A 209 -7.79 -1.82 -14.43
C VAL A 209 -8.22 -0.36 -14.44
N ARG A 210 -8.50 0.17 -15.63
CA ARG A 210 -8.95 1.56 -15.85
C ARG A 210 -10.27 1.58 -16.63
N PRO A 211 -11.18 2.51 -16.30
CA PRO A 211 -12.36 2.76 -17.12
C PRO A 211 -11.98 3.54 -18.39
N ALA A 212 -12.90 3.56 -19.35
CA ALA A 212 -12.75 4.38 -20.55
C ALA A 212 -12.82 5.90 -20.26
N ASP A 213 -13.71 6.30 -19.35
CA ASP A 213 -13.99 7.69 -19.02
C ASP A 213 -13.50 8.08 -17.61
N ALA A 214 -13.36 9.38 -17.36
CA ALA A 214 -13.05 9.88 -16.03
C ALA A 214 -14.22 9.66 -15.06
N TYR A 215 -13.91 9.27 -13.84
CA TYR A 215 -14.86 8.92 -12.80
C TYR A 215 -14.57 9.68 -11.50
N ARG A 216 -15.56 9.72 -10.60
CA ARG A 216 -15.49 10.40 -9.30
C ARG A 216 -15.46 9.44 -8.13
N TRP A 217 -16.21 8.34 -8.22
CA TRP A 217 -16.28 7.29 -7.21
C TRP A 217 -16.02 5.92 -7.83
N ALA A 218 -15.59 4.96 -7.03
CA ALA A 218 -15.59 3.56 -7.45
C ALA A 218 -16.11 2.68 -6.31
N LEU A 219 -16.92 1.68 -6.64
CA LEU A 219 -17.48 0.73 -5.68
C LEU A 219 -16.91 -0.66 -5.95
N GLU A 220 -16.15 -1.20 -5.00
CA GLU A 220 -15.71 -2.59 -4.99
C GLU A 220 -16.66 -3.45 -4.15
N VAL A 221 -17.06 -4.61 -4.69
CA VAL A 221 -17.92 -5.62 -4.07
C VAL A 221 -17.41 -7.01 -4.44
N ASN A 222 -17.91 -8.06 -3.77
CA ASN A 222 -17.63 -9.44 -4.17
C ASN A 222 -17.93 -9.67 -5.66
N GLN A 223 -17.05 -10.42 -6.35
CA GLN A 223 -17.24 -10.69 -7.77
C GLN A 223 -18.61 -11.33 -8.03
N GLY A 224 -19.32 -10.82 -9.04
CA GLY A 224 -20.66 -11.30 -9.43
C GLY A 224 -21.82 -10.68 -8.65
N TRP A 225 -21.55 -9.89 -7.59
CA TRP A 225 -22.60 -9.25 -6.79
C TRP A 225 -23.49 -8.30 -7.60
N PHE A 226 -22.91 -7.52 -8.54
CA PHE A 226 -23.70 -6.63 -9.40
C PHE A 226 -24.71 -7.40 -10.26
N ALA A 227 -24.28 -8.50 -10.88
CA ALA A 227 -25.14 -9.33 -11.71
C ALA A 227 -26.25 -10.01 -10.88
N ALA A 228 -25.90 -10.55 -9.71
CA ALA A 228 -26.86 -11.15 -8.79
C ALA A 228 -27.94 -10.17 -8.34
N ASN A 229 -27.60 -8.88 -8.21
CA ASN A 229 -28.49 -7.82 -7.79
C ASN A 229 -29.11 -7.02 -8.93
N THR A 230 -28.94 -7.44 -10.19
CA THR A 230 -29.47 -6.74 -11.37
C THR A 230 -29.07 -5.26 -11.40
N ILE A 231 -27.81 -4.97 -11.09
CA ILE A 231 -27.21 -3.64 -11.16
C ILE A 231 -26.39 -3.55 -12.44
N ALA A 232 -26.57 -2.48 -13.21
CA ALA A 232 -25.96 -2.30 -14.51
C ALA A 232 -25.41 -0.89 -14.72
N VAL A 233 -24.63 -0.72 -15.79
CA VAL A 233 -24.24 0.61 -16.29
C VAL A 233 -25.49 1.46 -16.53
N GLY A 234 -25.45 2.70 -16.05
CA GLY A 234 -26.56 3.64 -16.10
C GLY A 234 -27.29 3.82 -14.76
N ASP A 235 -27.28 2.83 -13.88
CA ASP A 235 -27.85 2.93 -12.53
C ASP A 235 -27.15 4.04 -11.71
N ARG A 236 -27.85 4.59 -10.72
CA ARG A 236 -27.33 5.69 -9.90
C ARG A 236 -27.06 5.24 -8.48
N VAL A 237 -25.93 5.68 -7.93
CA VAL A 237 -25.58 5.48 -6.54
C VAL A 237 -25.63 6.79 -5.77
N ARG A 238 -25.99 6.71 -4.49
CA ARG A 238 -26.08 7.87 -3.59
C ARG A 238 -25.83 7.44 -2.15
N LEU A 239 -24.96 8.16 -1.46
CA LEU A 239 -24.72 7.97 -0.04
C LEU A 239 -25.99 8.32 0.75
N THR A 240 -26.36 7.47 1.69
CA THR A 240 -27.49 7.67 2.59
C THR A 240 -27.00 7.66 4.03
N GLY A 241 -27.26 8.76 4.75
CA GLY A 241 -26.83 8.93 6.15
C GLY A 241 -25.60 9.84 6.25
N SER A 242 -25.84 11.08 6.66
CA SER A 242 -24.86 12.04 7.16
C SER A 242 -25.28 12.47 8.55
#